data_AF-A0A9N9CW05-F1
#
_entry.id   AF-A0A9N9CW05-F1
#
_cell.length_a   1.000
_cell.length_b   1.000
_cell.length_c   1.000
_cell.angle_alpha   90.00
_cell.angle_beta   90.00
_cell.angle_gamma   90.00
#
_symmetry.space_group_name_H-M   'P 1'
#
loop_
_entity.id
_entity.type
_entity.pdbx_description
1 polymer ?
#
loop_
_entity_poly.entity_id
_entity_poly.type
_entity_poly.pdbx_seq_one_letter_code
_entity_poly.pdbx_strand_id
1 'polypeptide(L)'
;LTVLDRLRIALSNLERIPAHKLPSPPHQKRRASVAIIIRIRPFSKNNCHYNEEKNINNNDEELSSFKNNIRSIDDFWTLPWVNDGIPEILYIQRALREGDRWSGQMAFPGGKQDPEDADDLDTAERETFEEVGFDLGNNELFMNVGALDDLEVTTTFGKTLLMVLCPFVFIQLTRESPKIEISGSEVASTHWIPISVFFDPKLSQKFNPISIDLSPRLAPQSWILQNILKTLIGRMHFHCIDLPQSNLTTTETTQSLEMSSEKLPEKSSDEFHNTTLRLWGLTLQMTSDLMDMMYRLDEEPPRRLDASRPKFDYWDDKMGEWLE
;
A
#
# COMPACT_ATOMS: atom_id res chain seq x y z
N LEU A 1 9.24 -1.92 -21.86
CA LEU A 1 8.45 -2.94 -21.13
C LEU A 1 7.18 -2.27 -20.64
N THR A 2 6.03 -2.91 -20.78
CA THR A 2 4.79 -2.44 -20.14
C THR A 2 4.91 -2.62 -18.61
N VAL A 3 4.01 -2.00 -17.84
CA VAL A 3 3.96 -2.22 -16.38
C VAL A 3 3.66 -3.68 -16.06
N LEU A 4 2.84 -4.35 -16.88
CA LEU A 4 2.53 -5.77 -16.72
C LEU A 4 3.77 -6.65 -16.98
N ASP A 5 4.55 -6.37 -18.02
CA ASP A 5 5.82 -7.07 -18.28
C ASP A 5 6.81 -6.90 -17.13
N ARG A 6 6.85 -5.70 -16.54
CA ARG A 6 7.68 -5.37 -15.37
C ARG A 6 7.23 -6.13 -14.12
N LEU A 7 5.92 -6.27 -13.90
CA LEU A 7 5.39 -7.10 -12.83
C LEU A 7 5.75 -8.58 -13.02
N ARG A 8 5.69 -9.12 -14.25
CA ARG A 8 6.15 -10.50 -14.54
C ARG A 8 7.59 -10.73 -14.10
N ILE A 9 8.47 -9.75 -14.36
CA ILE A 9 9.87 -9.80 -13.91
C ILE A 9 9.95 -9.82 -12.38
N ALA A 10 9.18 -8.97 -11.69
CA ALA A 10 9.17 -8.96 -10.22
C ALA A 10 8.74 -10.28 -9.61
N LEU A 11 7.66 -10.89 -10.10
CA LEU A 11 7.19 -12.16 -9.53
C LEU A 11 8.18 -13.30 -9.79
N SER A 12 8.81 -13.33 -10.97
CA SER A 12 9.89 -14.30 -11.25
C SER A 12 11.13 -14.05 -10.39
N ASN A 13 11.47 -12.79 -10.10
CA ASN A 13 12.57 -12.45 -9.20
C ASN A 13 12.26 -12.87 -7.75
N LEU A 14 11.03 -12.64 -7.26
CA LEU A 14 10.59 -13.05 -5.92
C LEU A 14 10.66 -14.57 -5.73
N GLU A 15 10.33 -15.35 -6.76
CA GLU A 15 10.42 -16.81 -6.71
C GLU A 15 11.87 -17.32 -6.72
N ARG A 16 12.75 -16.64 -7.47
CA ARG A 16 14.14 -17.09 -7.68
C ARG A 16 15.13 -16.57 -6.64
N ILE A 17 14.90 -15.37 -6.11
CA ILE A 17 15.81 -14.67 -5.20
C ILE A 17 15.26 -14.83 -3.79
N PRO A 18 15.91 -15.64 -2.93
CA PRO A 18 15.43 -15.82 -1.57
C PRO A 18 15.54 -14.50 -0.80
N ALA A 19 14.44 -14.10 -0.17
CA ALA A 19 14.40 -12.93 0.70
C ALA A 19 15.43 -13.06 1.83
N HIS A 20 16.11 -11.95 2.13
CA HIS A 20 16.99 -11.87 3.28
C HIS A 20 16.16 -11.87 4.58
N LYS A 21 16.22 -13.00 5.31
CA LYS A 21 15.55 -13.16 6.59
C LYS A 21 16.41 -12.69 7.75
N LEU A 22 15.85 -11.81 8.58
CA LEU A 22 16.53 -11.26 9.74
C LEU A 22 16.15 -12.04 11.01
N PRO A 23 17.12 -12.56 11.77
CA PRO A 23 16.82 -13.19 13.05
C PRO A 23 16.41 -12.13 14.07
N SER A 24 15.43 -12.44 14.90
CA SER A 24 15.10 -11.57 16.03
C SER A 24 16.09 -11.77 17.18
N PRO A 25 16.80 -10.73 17.65
CA PRO A 25 17.77 -10.89 18.72
C PRO A 25 17.07 -11.25 20.04
N PRO A 26 17.76 -11.92 21.00
CA PRO A 26 17.13 -12.43 22.22
C PRO A 26 16.41 -11.37 23.07
N HIS A 27 16.91 -10.12 23.02
CA HIS A 27 16.38 -8.98 23.77
C HIS A 27 15.23 -8.25 23.05
N GLN A 28 14.97 -8.58 21.78
CA GLN A 28 13.88 -8.02 21.00
C GLN A 28 13.33 -9.08 20.02
N LYS A 29 12.41 -9.89 20.52
CA LYS A 29 11.78 -10.97 19.74
C LYS A 29 10.60 -10.52 18.88
N ARG A 30 10.21 -9.25 18.96
CA ARG A 30 9.00 -8.75 18.31
C ARG A 30 9.15 -8.80 16.79
N ARG A 31 8.16 -9.41 16.14
CA ARG A 31 8.01 -9.44 14.68
C ARG A 31 6.64 -8.90 14.31
N ALA A 32 6.55 -8.40 13.09
CA ALA A 32 5.32 -7.99 12.44
C ALA A 32 5.38 -8.45 10.99
N SER A 33 4.23 -8.71 10.39
CA SER A 33 4.14 -9.13 9.00
C SER A 33 3.07 -8.35 8.27
N VAL A 34 3.30 -8.13 6.97
CA VAL A 34 2.35 -7.42 6.10
C VAL A 34 2.20 -8.15 4.78
N ALA A 35 1.02 -8.03 4.18
CA ALA A 35 0.70 -8.59 2.88
C ALA A 35 0.65 -7.50 1.80
N ILE A 36 1.55 -7.59 0.82
CA ILE A 36 1.54 -6.82 -0.41
C ILE A 36 0.68 -7.58 -1.42
N ILE A 37 -0.57 -7.15 -1.56
CA ILE A 37 -1.57 -7.87 -2.37
C ILE A 37 -1.69 -7.19 -3.72
N ILE A 38 -1.44 -7.95 -4.78
CA ILE A 38 -1.48 -7.50 -6.17
C ILE A 38 -2.67 -8.15 -6.87
N ARG A 39 -3.44 -7.35 -7.61
CA ARG A 39 -4.44 -7.86 -8.54
C ARG A 39 -4.16 -7.38 -9.96
N ILE A 40 -4.67 -8.13 -10.93
CA ILE A 40 -4.72 -7.69 -12.33
C ILE A 40 -6.17 -7.32 -12.64
N ARG A 41 -6.48 -6.02 -12.71
CA ARG A 41 -7.83 -5.58 -13.09
C ARG A 41 -8.01 -5.77 -14.60
N PRO A 42 -9.02 -6.53 -15.06
CA PRO A 42 -9.25 -6.71 -16.50
C PRO A 42 -9.45 -5.38 -17.21
N PHE A 43 -8.82 -5.21 -18.37
CA PHE A 43 -9.02 -4.03 -19.20
C PHE A 43 -10.36 -4.16 -19.94
N SER A 44 -11.37 -3.39 -19.53
CA SER A 44 -12.64 -3.32 -20.26
C SER A 44 -12.47 -2.40 -21.46
N LYS A 45 -12.48 -2.96 -22.67
CA LYS A 45 -12.54 -2.17 -23.92
C LYS A 45 -13.89 -1.44 -24.10
N ASN A 46 -14.87 -1.64 -23.22
CA ASN A 46 -16.25 -1.21 -23.46
C ASN A 46 -16.57 0.26 -23.13
N ASN A 47 -15.57 1.13 -22.97
CA ASN A 47 -15.79 2.59 -23.03
C ASN A 47 -15.56 3.20 -24.42
N CYS A 48 -15.32 2.38 -25.45
CA CYS A 48 -15.55 2.77 -26.84
C CYS A 48 -16.65 1.88 -27.45
N HIS A 49 -17.83 2.48 -27.56
CA HIS A 49 -19.07 2.01 -28.17
C HIS A 49 -19.94 1.00 -27.38
N TYR A 50 -21.11 1.53 -27.02
CA TYR A 50 -22.31 0.85 -26.56
C TYR A 50 -22.79 -0.24 -27.55
N ASN A 51 -23.47 -1.24 -26.95
CA ASN A 51 -24.27 -2.32 -27.54
C ASN A 51 -23.53 -3.59 -27.95
N GLU A 52 -23.39 -4.54 -27.02
CA GLU A 52 -23.65 -5.96 -27.34
C GLU A 52 -24.37 -6.64 -26.16
N GLU A 53 -25.70 -6.57 -26.18
CA GLU A 53 -26.50 -7.70 -25.70
C GLU A 53 -26.27 -8.87 -26.66
N LYS A 54 -25.43 -9.85 -26.28
CA LYS A 54 -25.61 -11.29 -26.57
C LYS A 54 -24.43 -12.14 -26.08
N ASN A 55 -24.77 -13.33 -25.59
CA ASN A 55 -23.94 -14.48 -25.18
C ASN A 55 -23.34 -14.46 -23.77
N ILE A 56 -24.20 -14.69 -22.77
CA ILE A 56 -23.79 -15.01 -21.38
C ILE A 56 -23.66 -16.52 -21.12
N ASN A 57 -24.11 -17.43 -21.99
CA ASN A 57 -24.30 -18.83 -21.56
C ASN A 57 -23.15 -19.83 -21.87
N ASN A 58 -22.03 -19.43 -22.49
CA ASN A 58 -20.93 -20.37 -22.83
C ASN A 58 -19.57 -20.07 -22.18
N ASN A 59 -19.40 -18.90 -21.53
CA ASN A 59 -18.07 -18.49 -21.02
C ASN A 59 -17.79 -19.00 -19.60
N ASP A 60 -18.82 -19.38 -18.84
CA ASP A 60 -18.67 -19.77 -17.44
C ASP A 60 -18.08 -21.18 -17.27
N GLU A 61 -18.32 -22.10 -18.22
CA GLU A 61 -17.75 -23.46 -18.21
C GLU A 61 -16.26 -23.48 -18.59
N GLU A 62 -15.82 -22.68 -19.57
CA GLU A 62 -14.39 -22.55 -19.88
C GLU A 62 -13.63 -21.86 -18.74
N LEU A 63 -14.17 -20.76 -18.20
CA LEU A 63 -13.52 -20.00 -17.13
C LEU A 63 -13.40 -20.80 -15.81
N SER A 64 -14.39 -21.65 -15.50
CA SER A 64 -14.34 -22.54 -14.34
C SER A 64 -13.35 -23.70 -14.53
N SER A 65 -13.18 -24.22 -15.75
CA SER A 65 -12.12 -25.18 -16.08
C SER A 65 -10.71 -24.59 -15.92
N PHE A 66 -10.51 -23.30 -16.24
CA PHE A 66 -9.23 -22.63 -16.04
C PHE A 66 -8.90 -22.35 -14.57
N LYS A 67 -9.90 -22.00 -13.73
CA LYS A 67 -9.70 -21.76 -12.28
C LYS A 67 -9.13 -22.98 -11.56
N ASN A 68 -9.55 -24.19 -11.93
CA ASN A 68 -9.12 -25.43 -11.28
C ASN A 68 -7.70 -25.91 -11.67
N ASN A 69 -7.00 -25.18 -12.55
CA ASN A 69 -5.71 -25.61 -13.11
C ASN A 69 -4.54 -24.65 -12.84
N ILE A 70 -4.75 -23.54 -12.13
CA ILE A 70 -3.64 -22.63 -11.82
C ILE A 70 -2.79 -23.27 -10.72
N ARG A 71 -1.64 -23.87 -11.09
CA ARG A 71 -0.71 -24.49 -10.15
C ARG A 71 0.59 -23.72 -10.04
N SER A 72 0.87 -22.88 -11.02
CA SER A 72 2.06 -22.06 -11.12
C SER A 72 1.72 -20.64 -11.54
N ILE A 73 2.66 -19.72 -11.32
CA ILE A 73 2.53 -18.35 -11.79
C ILE A 73 2.52 -18.27 -13.32
N ASP A 74 3.17 -19.21 -14.02
CA ASP A 74 3.15 -19.30 -15.47
C ASP A 74 1.75 -19.59 -16.01
N ASP A 75 1.02 -20.52 -15.38
CA ASP A 75 -0.38 -20.81 -15.73
C ASP A 75 -1.25 -19.56 -15.60
N PHE A 76 -1.06 -18.79 -14.52
CA PHE A 76 -1.76 -17.53 -14.28
C PHE A 76 -1.54 -16.51 -15.41
N TRP A 77 -0.31 -16.40 -15.93
CA TRP A 77 -0.02 -15.48 -17.03
C TRP A 77 -0.67 -15.87 -18.37
N THR A 78 -1.06 -17.13 -18.55
CA THR A 78 -1.76 -17.59 -19.76
C THR A 78 -3.22 -17.16 -19.83
N LEU A 79 -3.80 -16.73 -18.70
CA LEU A 79 -5.22 -16.38 -18.60
C LEU A 79 -5.56 -15.19 -19.50
N PRO A 80 -6.62 -15.27 -20.34
CA PRO A 80 -6.94 -14.21 -21.31
C PRO A 80 -7.19 -12.82 -20.68
N TRP A 81 -7.79 -12.78 -19.49
CA TRP A 81 -8.11 -11.52 -18.80
C TRP A 81 -6.90 -10.88 -18.11
N VAL A 82 -5.79 -11.61 -17.97
CA VAL A 82 -4.54 -11.12 -17.37
C VAL A 82 -3.70 -10.37 -18.40
N ASN A 83 -3.64 -10.85 -19.65
CA ASN A 83 -2.68 -10.38 -20.67
C ASN A 83 -2.73 -8.89 -21.00
N ASP A 84 -3.91 -8.26 -20.92
CA ASP A 84 -4.07 -6.82 -21.15
C ASP A 84 -4.47 -6.05 -19.88
N GLY A 85 -4.45 -6.73 -18.72
CA GLY A 85 -4.95 -6.17 -17.48
C GLY A 85 -4.05 -5.08 -16.88
N ILE A 86 -4.64 -4.32 -15.97
CA ILE A 86 -3.96 -3.23 -15.25
C ILE A 86 -3.56 -3.77 -13.86
N PRO A 87 -2.26 -3.90 -13.57
CA PRO A 87 -1.81 -4.34 -12.26
C PRO A 87 -2.02 -3.24 -11.21
N GLU A 88 -2.60 -3.62 -10.07
CA GLU A 88 -2.91 -2.74 -8.95
C GLU A 88 -2.46 -3.37 -7.63
N ILE A 89 -2.04 -2.53 -6.69
CA ILE A 89 -1.65 -2.93 -5.32
C ILE A 89 -2.73 -2.46 -4.35
N LEU A 90 -3.12 -3.32 -3.41
CA LEU A 90 -4.02 -2.96 -2.32
C LEU A 90 -3.27 -2.23 -1.21
N TYR A 91 -3.82 -1.09 -0.81
CA TYR A 91 -3.44 -0.39 0.41
C TYR A 91 -4.64 -0.20 1.32
N ILE A 92 -4.39 -0.17 2.62
CA ILE A 92 -5.35 0.26 3.64
C ILE A 92 -5.00 1.66 4.14
N GLN A 93 -6.01 2.42 4.52
CA GLN A 93 -5.85 3.63 5.31
C GLN A 93 -6.21 3.28 6.76
N ARG A 94 -5.25 3.43 7.66
CA ARG A 94 -5.46 3.15 9.10
C ARG A 94 -6.53 4.08 9.68
N ALA A 95 -7.40 3.53 10.54
CA ALA A 95 -8.40 4.31 11.26
C ALA A 95 -7.76 5.40 12.13
N LEU A 96 -8.48 6.51 12.34
CA LEU A 96 -8.05 7.56 13.24
C LEU A 96 -8.30 7.13 14.68
N ARG A 97 -7.24 6.93 15.46
CA ARG A 97 -7.32 6.54 16.88
C ARG A 97 -6.59 7.59 17.72
N GLU A 98 -7.25 8.05 18.79
CA GLU A 98 -6.65 9.01 19.70
C GLU A 98 -5.40 8.41 20.36
N GLY A 99 -4.25 9.08 20.20
CA GLY A 99 -2.96 8.58 20.68
C GLY A 99 -2.22 7.61 19.74
N ASP A 100 -2.84 7.12 18.66
CA ASP A 100 -2.11 6.38 17.61
C ASP A 100 -1.36 7.35 16.70
N ARG A 101 -0.04 7.19 16.68
CA ARG A 101 0.91 8.03 15.93
C ARG A 101 0.86 7.81 14.43
N TRP A 102 0.19 6.75 13.97
CA TRP A 102 0.08 6.37 12.56
C TRP A 102 -1.36 6.41 12.05
N SER A 103 -2.25 7.08 12.80
CA SER A 103 -3.64 7.34 12.40
C SER A 103 -3.72 7.93 10.99
N GLY A 104 -4.52 7.33 10.12
CA GLY A 104 -4.74 7.81 8.75
C GLY A 104 -3.60 7.54 7.76
N GLN A 105 -2.52 6.88 8.18
CA GLN A 105 -1.41 6.51 7.30
C GLN A 105 -1.80 5.38 6.34
N MET A 106 -1.31 5.47 5.10
CA MET A 106 -1.39 4.37 4.13
C MET A 106 -0.44 3.24 4.52
N ALA A 107 -0.97 2.03 4.59
CA ALA A 107 -0.24 0.83 4.96
C ALA A 107 -0.64 -0.35 4.05
N PHE A 108 0.17 -1.39 4.07
CA PHE A 108 -0.28 -2.72 3.68
C PHE A 108 -1.06 -3.35 4.83
N PRO A 109 -2.05 -4.21 4.55
CA PRO A 109 -2.70 -4.97 5.59
C PRO A 109 -1.68 -5.83 6.34
N GLY A 110 -1.82 -5.94 7.65
CA GLY A 110 -0.87 -6.64 8.49
C GLY A 110 -0.70 -6.06 9.89
N GLY A 111 0.04 -6.78 10.71
CA GLY A 111 0.18 -6.45 12.12
C GLY A 111 1.27 -7.25 12.82
N LYS A 112 1.13 -7.37 14.13
CA LYS A 112 2.17 -8.01 14.96
C LYS A 112 1.93 -9.50 15.01
N GLN A 113 3.01 -10.26 15.11
CA GLN A 113 2.93 -11.69 15.36
C GLN A 113 2.32 -11.98 16.74
N ASP A 114 1.33 -12.86 16.76
CA ASP A 114 0.71 -13.42 17.96
C ASP A 114 1.41 -14.74 18.35
N PRO A 115 1.43 -15.16 19.63
CA PRO A 115 2.02 -16.44 20.04
C PRO A 115 1.40 -17.68 19.38
N GLU A 116 0.17 -17.57 18.89
CA GLU A 116 -0.58 -18.61 18.21
C GLU A 116 -0.21 -18.75 16.73
N ASP A 117 0.42 -17.72 16.13
CA ASP A 117 0.83 -17.75 14.73
C ASP A 117 1.94 -18.79 14.51
N ALA A 118 1.78 -19.65 13.51
CA ALA A 118 2.74 -20.72 13.22
C ALA A 118 4.09 -20.17 12.73
N ASP A 119 4.05 -19.11 11.92
CA ASP A 119 5.21 -18.39 11.41
C ASP A 119 4.84 -16.95 10.99
N ASP A 120 5.79 -16.24 10.37
CA ASP A 120 5.56 -14.86 9.92
C ASP A 120 4.55 -14.77 8.77
N LEU A 121 4.38 -15.83 7.96
CA LEU A 121 3.41 -15.85 6.86
C LEU A 121 2.00 -15.96 7.43
N ASP A 122 1.79 -16.86 8.39
CA ASP A 122 0.52 -17.04 9.11
C ASP A 122 0.06 -15.72 9.76
N THR A 123 0.99 -14.95 10.35
CA THR A 123 0.68 -13.59 10.83
C THR A 123 0.14 -12.67 9.71
N ALA A 124 0.75 -12.68 8.53
CA ALA A 124 0.30 -11.83 7.43
C ALA A 124 -1.09 -12.23 6.92
N GLU A 125 -1.36 -13.54 6.85
CA GLU A 125 -2.64 -14.09 6.42
C GLU A 125 -3.75 -13.77 7.44
N ARG A 126 -3.51 -14.02 8.73
CA ARG A 126 -4.44 -13.72 9.82
C ARG A 126 -4.80 -12.24 9.87
N GLU A 127 -3.80 -11.36 9.93
CA GLU A 127 -4.02 -9.92 10.03
C GLU A 127 -4.74 -9.37 8.79
N THR A 128 -4.41 -9.87 7.60
CA THR A 128 -5.14 -9.49 6.37
C THR A 128 -6.60 -9.92 6.42
N PHE A 129 -6.88 -11.13 6.91
CA PHE A 129 -8.24 -11.61 7.06
C PHE A 129 -9.02 -10.74 8.06
N GLU A 130 -8.42 -10.39 9.20
CA GLU A 130 -9.03 -9.52 10.22
C GLU A 130 -9.31 -8.10 9.70
N GLU A 131 -8.38 -7.51 8.94
CA GLU A 131 -8.47 -6.11 8.52
C GLU A 131 -9.36 -5.88 7.28
N VAL A 132 -9.30 -6.79 6.29
CA VAL A 132 -9.96 -6.63 4.98
C VAL A 132 -10.80 -7.84 4.52
N GLY A 133 -10.83 -8.94 5.28
CA GLY A 133 -11.64 -10.13 4.98
C GLY A 133 -11.08 -11.01 3.86
N PHE A 134 -9.83 -10.81 3.44
CA PHE A 134 -9.21 -11.64 2.40
C PHE A 134 -8.58 -12.88 3.03
N ASP A 135 -9.10 -14.05 2.66
CA ASP A 135 -8.51 -15.34 3.00
C ASP A 135 -7.34 -15.64 2.06
N LEU A 136 -6.16 -15.18 2.44
CA LEU A 136 -4.92 -15.35 1.67
C LEU A 136 -4.43 -16.82 1.63
N GLY A 137 -4.84 -17.64 2.59
CA GLY A 137 -4.54 -19.09 2.61
C GLY A 137 -5.39 -19.89 1.63
N ASN A 138 -6.44 -19.28 1.05
CA ASN A 138 -7.22 -19.89 -0.01
C ASN A 138 -6.48 -19.80 -1.36
N ASN A 139 -5.79 -20.90 -1.69
CA ASN A 139 -5.00 -21.06 -2.93
C ASN A 139 -5.84 -21.00 -4.24
N GLU A 140 -7.17 -21.00 -4.17
CA GLU A 140 -8.02 -20.74 -5.34
C GLU A 140 -8.22 -19.24 -5.61
N LEU A 141 -8.04 -18.40 -4.57
CA LEU A 141 -8.24 -16.95 -4.63
C LEU A 141 -6.92 -16.20 -4.74
N PHE A 142 -5.91 -16.62 -3.98
CA PHE A 142 -4.62 -15.95 -3.88
C PHE A 142 -3.47 -16.96 -3.99
N MET A 143 -2.32 -16.49 -4.45
CA MET A 143 -1.08 -17.25 -4.45
C MET A 143 0.00 -16.40 -3.77
N ASN A 144 0.67 -16.97 -2.76
CA ASN A 144 1.90 -16.41 -2.24
C ASN A 144 3.02 -16.59 -3.28
N VAL A 145 3.61 -15.47 -3.73
CA VAL A 145 4.66 -15.46 -4.76
C VAL A 145 6.06 -15.25 -4.18
N GLY A 146 6.16 -15.03 -2.87
CA GLY A 146 7.43 -14.84 -2.17
C GLY A 146 7.37 -13.73 -1.13
N ALA A 147 8.54 -13.32 -0.67
CA ALA A 147 8.71 -12.23 0.30
C ALA A 147 9.74 -11.22 -0.21
N LEU A 148 9.64 -9.98 0.26
CA LEU A 148 10.75 -9.04 0.16
C LEU A 148 11.67 -9.23 1.39
N ASP A 149 12.82 -8.57 1.38
CA ASP A 149 13.76 -8.60 2.50
C ASP A 149 13.11 -8.12 3.80
N ASP A 150 13.42 -8.79 4.91
CA ASP A 150 12.95 -8.38 6.23
C ASP A 150 13.55 -7.01 6.58
N LEU A 151 12.76 -6.15 7.22
CA LEU A 151 13.15 -4.79 7.57
C LEU A 151 13.33 -4.62 9.08
N GLU A 152 14.44 -4.02 9.50
CA GLU A 152 14.63 -3.58 10.88
C GLU A 152 13.83 -2.30 11.15
N VAL A 153 12.80 -2.40 11.98
CA VAL A 153 12.06 -1.22 12.44
C VAL A 153 12.77 -0.70 13.68
N THR A 154 13.39 0.47 13.56
CA THR A 154 14.11 1.12 14.67
C THR A 154 13.39 2.35 15.19
N THR A 155 13.77 2.81 16.39
CA THR A 155 13.35 4.14 16.89
C THR A 155 13.76 5.26 15.92
N THR A 156 13.10 6.42 15.97
CA THR A 156 13.36 7.56 15.06
C THR A 156 14.85 7.95 14.88
N PHE A 157 15.71 7.67 15.87
CA PHE A 157 17.15 7.96 15.82
C PHE A 157 18.03 6.72 15.54
N GLY A 158 17.45 5.61 15.10
CA GLY A 158 18.17 4.38 14.74
C GLY A 158 18.82 3.62 15.90
N LYS A 159 18.66 4.07 17.15
CA LYS A 159 19.44 3.56 18.28
C LYS A 159 18.97 2.22 18.83
N THR A 160 17.71 1.85 18.60
CA THR A 160 17.11 0.66 19.22
C THR A 160 16.17 -0.02 18.23
N LEU A 161 16.38 -1.32 18.05
CA LEU A 161 15.49 -2.20 17.29
C LEU A 161 14.15 -2.36 18.04
N LEU A 162 13.06 -2.03 17.37
CA LEU A 162 11.70 -2.15 17.90
C LEU A 162 11.05 -3.48 17.50
N MET A 163 11.27 -3.91 16.25
CA MET A 163 10.79 -5.18 15.70
C MET A 163 11.45 -5.46 14.35
N VAL A 164 11.29 -6.69 13.87
CA VAL A 164 11.54 -7.06 12.46
C VAL A 164 10.20 -7.07 11.73
N LEU A 165 10.14 -6.46 10.55
CA LEU A 165 8.96 -6.41 9.70
C LEU A 165 9.16 -7.33 8.49
N CYS A 166 8.19 -8.21 8.23
CA CYS A 166 8.27 -9.28 7.24
C CYS A 166 7.22 -9.05 6.13
N PRO A 167 7.63 -8.53 4.96
CA PRO A 167 6.72 -8.32 3.82
C PRO A 167 6.55 -9.56 2.95
N PHE A 168 5.31 -10.04 2.81
CA PHE A 168 4.95 -11.12 1.90
C PHE A 168 4.17 -10.59 0.70
N VAL A 169 4.38 -11.17 -0.47
CA VAL A 169 3.75 -10.73 -1.71
C VAL A 169 2.75 -11.79 -2.16
N PHE A 170 1.52 -11.36 -2.46
CA PHE A 170 0.45 -12.22 -2.93
C PHE A 170 -0.10 -11.70 -4.26
N ILE A 171 -0.52 -12.62 -5.13
CA ILE A 171 -1.27 -12.28 -6.34
C ILE A 171 -2.67 -12.90 -6.31
N GLN A 172 -3.67 -12.10 -6.66
CA GLN A 172 -5.05 -12.56 -6.82
C GLN A 172 -5.19 -13.36 -8.12
N LEU A 173 -5.72 -14.58 -8.01
CA LEU A 173 -5.90 -15.52 -9.10
C LEU A 173 -7.26 -15.40 -9.80
N THR A 174 -8.22 -14.70 -9.19
CA THR A 174 -9.56 -14.51 -9.72
C THR A 174 -9.70 -13.23 -10.54
N ARG A 175 -10.55 -13.29 -11.57
CA ARG A 175 -10.89 -12.12 -12.40
C ARG A 175 -11.58 -11.00 -11.62
N GLU A 176 -12.49 -11.37 -10.74
CA GLU A 176 -13.21 -10.45 -9.86
C GLU A 176 -12.57 -10.51 -8.47
N SER A 177 -12.45 -9.36 -7.83
CA SER A 177 -11.89 -9.29 -6.47
C SER A 177 -12.90 -9.83 -5.46
N PRO A 178 -12.47 -10.63 -4.47
CA PRO A 178 -13.31 -10.95 -3.33
C PRO A 178 -13.85 -9.67 -2.68
N LYS A 179 -15.02 -9.78 -2.06
CA LYS A 179 -15.62 -8.65 -1.36
C LYS A 179 -14.71 -8.27 -0.18
N ILE A 180 -14.39 -6.98 -0.08
CA ILE A 180 -13.61 -6.45 1.06
C ILE A 180 -14.56 -6.25 2.24
N GLU A 181 -14.19 -6.80 3.39
CA GLU A 181 -14.90 -6.63 4.66
C GLU A 181 -13.98 -5.88 5.62
N ILE A 182 -14.22 -4.58 5.76
CA ILE A 182 -13.34 -3.69 6.51
C ILE A 182 -13.63 -3.80 8.01
N SER A 183 -12.59 -4.07 8.80
CA SER A 183 -12.65 -3.86 10.26
C SER A 183 -12.62 -2.36 10.56
N GLY A 184 -13.81 -1.74 10.66
CA GLY A 184 -13.97 -0.29 10.84
C GLY A 184 -13.29 0.32 12.08
N SER A 185 -12.81 -0.52 13.01
CA SER A 185 -12.03 -0.07 14.16
C SER A 185 -10.54 0.14 13.85
N GLU A 186 -10.01 -0.55 12.83
CA GLU A 186 -8.57 -0.58 12.46
C GLU A 186 -8.29 0.03 11.11
N VAL A 187 -9.21 -0.17 10.17
CA VAL A 187 -9.11 0.30 8.81
C VAL A 187 -10.26 1.27 8.53
N ALA A 188 -9.91 2.47 8.08
CA ALA A 188 -10.88 3.47 7.66
C ALA A 188 -11.35 3.25 6.21
N SER A 189 -10.43 2.86 5.31
CA SER A 189 -10.74 2.65 3.90
C SER A 189 -9.67 1.79 3.21
N THR A 190 -10.00 1.25 2.04
CA THR A 190 -9.11 0.41 1.23
C THR A 190 -9.01 0.97 -0.19
N HIS A 191 -7.83 0.94 -0.79
CA HIS A 191 -7.54 1.56 -2.08
C HIS A 191 -6.71 0.64 -2.97
N TRP A 192 -7.23 0.35 -4.17
CA TRP A 192 -6.45 -0.29 -5.23
C TRP A 192 -5.76 0.76 -6.07
N ILE A 193 -4.43 0.72 -6.08
CA ILE A 193 -3.60 1.74 -6.70
C ILE A 193 -2.86 1.13 -7.90
N PRO A 194 -3.04 1.67 -9.12
CA PRO A 194 -2.32 1.19 -10.29
C PRO A 194 -0.81 1.32 -10.13
N ILE A 195 -0.08 0.25 -10.41
CA ILE A 195 1.39 0.24 -10.31
C ILE A 195 2.02 1.28 -11.24
N SER A 196 1.33 1.63 -12.35
CA SER A 196 1.77 2.66 -13.29
C SER A 196 2.01 4.03 -12.63
N VAL A 197 1.35 4.33 -11.51
CA VAL A 197 1.54 5.58 -10.75
C VAL A 197 3.01 5.75 -10.33
N PHE A 198 3.68 4.67 -9.95
CA PHE A 198 5.06 4.71 -9.47
C PHE A 198 6.09 4.86 -10.59
N PHE A 199 5.68 4.64 -11.84
CA PHE A 199 6.51 4.86 -13.04
C PHE A 199 6.38 6.27 -13.62
N ASP A 200 5.40 7.08 -13.18
CA ASP A 200 5.27 8.47 -13.63
C ASP A 200 6.15 9.41 -12.79
N PRO A 201 7.23 9.98 -13.35
CA PRO A 201 8.13 10.87 -12.61
C PRO A 201 7.42 12.10 -12.05
N LYS A 202 6.33 12.56 -12.68
CA LYS A 202 5.57 13.73 -12.20
C LYS A 202 4.84 13.45 -10.89
N LEU A 203 4.51 12.19 -10.63
CA LEU A 203 3.85 11.75 -9.40
C LEU A 203 4.88 11.27 -8.38
N SER A 204 5.81 10.39 -8.80
CA SER A 204 6.77 9.76 -7.89
C SER A 204 7.88 10.70 -7.40
N GLN A 205 8.21 11.76 -8.15
CA GLN A 205 9.30 12.69 -7.78
C GLN A 205 8.78 14.05 -7.31
N LYS A 206 7.46 14.25 -7.19
CA LYS A 206 6.90 15.49 -6.67
C LYS A 206 7.20 15.58 -5.18
N PHE A 207 8.03 16.56 -4.79
CA PHE A 207 8.35 16.78 -3.39
C PHE A 207 7.20 17.50 -2.67
N ASN A 208 6.40 16.74 -1.91
CA ASN A 208 5.34 17.27 -1.06
C ASN A 208 5.50 16.67 0.35
N PRO A 209 6.35 17.22 1.22
CA PRO A 209 6.77 16.51 2.42
C PRO A 209 5.65 16.41 3.47
N ILE A 210 5.63 15.31 4.22
CA ILE A 210 4.81 15.18 5.43
C ILE A 210 5.64 15.61 6.62
N SER A 211 5.15 16.61 7.36
CA SER A 211 5.81 17.12 8.56
C SER A 211 5.27 16.40 9.81
N ILE A 212 6.15 15.79 10.59
CA ILE A 212 5.82 15.16 11.86
C ILE A 212 6.56 15.86 13.00
N ASP A 213 5.81 16.18 14.05
CA ASP A 213 6.38 16.70 15.30
C ASP A 213 6.93 15.53 16.14
N LEU A 214 8.25 15.51 16.35
CA LEU A 214 8.91 14.49 17.16
C LEU A 214 8.95 14.86 18.65
N SER A 215 8.60 16.09 19.03
CA SER A 215 8.67 16.54 20.42
C SER A 215 7.85 15.68 21.39
N PRO A 216 6.64 15.18 21.04
CA PRO A 216 5.90 14.27 21.94
C PRO A 216 6.59 12.92 22.12
N ARG A 217 7.43 12.51 21.17
CA ARG A 217 8.20 11.25 21.24
C ARG A 217 9.42 11.36 22.13
N LEU A 218 10.05 12.53 22.14
CA LEU A 218 11.27 12.80 22.92
C LEU A 218 10.97 13.16 24.37
N ALA A 219 9.82 13.78 24.64
CA ALA A 219 9.43 14.21 25.98
C ALA A 219 7.96 13.88 26.30
N PRO A 220 7.56 12.59 26.35
CA PRO A 220 6.15 12.20 26.49
C PRO A 220 5.49 12.70 27.78
N GLN A 221 6.26 12.91 28.86
CA GLN A 221 5.73 13.28 30.18
C GLN A 221 5.81 14.78 30.52
N SER A 222 6.33 15.64 29.65
CA SER A 222 6.49 17.06 29.97
C SER A 222 6.13 17.94 28.78
N TRP A 223 4.96 18.57 28.86
CA TRP A 223 4.48 19.52 27.84
C TRP A 223 5.41 20.74 27.69
N ILE A 224 6.06 21.18 28.77
CA ILE A 224 7.06 22.25 28.74
C ILE A 224 8.27 21.81 27.91
N LEU A 225 8.77 20.61 28.16
CA LEU A 225 9.92 20.07 27.42
C LEU A 225 9.55 19.76 25.96
N GLN A 226 8.30 19.35 25.69
CA GLN A 226 7.77 19.21 24.33
C GLN A 226 7.81 20.55 23.59
N ASN A 227 7.31 21.64 24.18
CA ASN A 227 7.33 22.96 23.55
C ASN A 227 8.77 23.47 23.31
N ILE A 228 9.70 23.22 24.24
CA ILE A 228 11.12 23.54 24.07
C ILE A 228 11.70 22.74 22.90
N LEU A 229 11.50 21.42 22.88
CA LEU A 229 12.01 20.53 21.82
C LEU A 229 11.39 20.84 20.47
N LYS A 230 10.10 21.16 20.42
CA LYS A 230 9.39 21.59 19.20
C LYS A 230 10.01 22.85 18.62
N THR A 231 10.39 23.79 19.49
CA THR A 231 11.02 25.06 19.09
C THR A 231 12.47 24.85 18.64
N LEU A 232 13.20 23.90 19.24
CA LEU A 232 14.63 23.66 18.96
C LEU A 232 14.88 22.70 17.79
N ILE A 233 14.10 21.61 17.70
CA ILE A 233 14.28 20.54 16.71
C ILE A 233 13.47 20.82 15.43
N GLY A 234 12.37 21.56 15.57
CA GLY A 234 11.42 21.79 14.49
C GLY A 234 10.65 20.53 14.12
N ARG A 235 9.99 20.56 12.96
CA ARG A 235 9.31 19.41 12.38
C ARG A 235 10.26 18.60 11.52
N MET A 236 10.04 17.29 11.50
CA MET A 236 10.75 16.39 10.60
C MET A 236 9.89 16.10 9.36
N HIS A 237 10.46 16.31 8.19
CA HIS A 237 9.84 16.17 6.89
C HIS A 237 10.21 14.84 6.26
N PHE A 238 9.20 14.04 5.95
CA PHE A 238 9.37 12.80 5.20
C PHE A 238 8.99 13.00 3.75
N HIS A 239 9.73 12.34 2.86
CA HIS A 239 9.30 12.20 1.48
C HIS A 239 8.01 11.36 1.42
N CYS A 240 7.07 11.78 0.57
CA CYS A 240 5.85 11.03 0.30
C CYS A 240 5.45 11.14 -1.16
N ILE A 241 4.67 10.16 -1.60
CA ILE A 241 4.03 10.15 -2.91
C ILE A 241 2.52 10.37 -2.71
N ASP A 242 1.96 11.37 -3.39
CA ASP A 242 0.52 11.58 -3.45
C ASP A 242 -0.09 10.56 -4.43
N LEU A 243 -0.96 9.70 -3.93
CA LEU A 243 -1.66 8.68 -4.71
C LEU A 243 -2.99 9.24 -5.24
N PRO A 244 -3.40 8.88 -6.47
CA PRO A 244 -4.69 9.28 -7.01
C PRO A 244 -5.82 8.62 -6.21
N GLN A 245 -6.79 9.41 -5.78
CA GLN A 245 -8.06 8.85 -5.31
C GLN A 245 -8.83 8.34 -6.53
N SER A 246 -9.17 7.05 -6.54
CA SER A 246 -10.18 6.58 -7.47
C SER A 246 -11.51 7.20 -7.03
N ASN A 247 -12.09 8.08 -7.85
CA ASN A 247 -13.41 8.65 -7.55
C ASN A 247 -14.40 7.49 -7.40
N LEU A 248 -14.90 7.28 -6.18
CA LEU A 248 -15.89 6.28 -5.84
C LEU A 248 -17.11 6.42 -6.76
N THR A 249 -17.41 5.34 -7.48
CA THR A 249 -18.67 5.15 -8.17
C THR A 249 -19.72 4.91 -7.09
N THR A 250 -20.55 5.91 -6.83
CA THR A 250 -21.62 5.84 -5.84
C THR A 250 -22.64 4.80 -6.28
N THR A 251 -22.90 3.87 -5.36
CA THR A 251 -24.04 2.96 -5.32
C THR A 251 -25.34 3.63 -5.79
N GLU A 252 -26.00 2.99 -6.75
CA GLU A 252 -27.42 3.22 -7.02
C GLU A 252 -28.22 2.94 -5.75
N THR A 253 -28.88 3.96 -5.23
CA THR A 253 -30.05 3.76 -4.37
C THR A 253 -31.10 4.76 -4.83
N THR A 254 -32.05 4.23 -5.58
CA THR A 254 -33.28 4.87 -5.98
C THR A 254 -34.06 5.33 -4.74
N GLN A 255 -34.29 6.63 -4.59
CA GLN A 255 -35.49 7.13 -3.92
C GLN A 255 -35.86 8.50 -4.51
N SER A 256 -36.94 8.46 -5.28
CA SER A 256 -37.75 9.60 -5.72
C SER A 256 -38.14 10.51 -4.56
N LEU A 257 -38.08 11.83 -4.78
CA LEU A 257 -39.10 12.80 -4.36
C LEU A 257 -38.79 14.19 -4.98
N GLU A 258 -39.83 14.78 -5.56
CA GLU A 258 -39.83 16.01 -6.35
C GLU A 258 -39.75 17.30 -5.49
N MET A 259 -39.02 18.27 -6.03
CA MET A 259 -39.40 19.69 -6.23
C MET A 259 -39.82 20.57 -5.03
N SER A 260 -38.98 21.56 -4.70
CA SER A 260 -39.40 22.97 -4.56
C SER A 260 -38.21 23.93 -4.42
N SER A 261 -38.25 24.99 -5.23
CA SER A 261 -37.32 26.12 -5.29
C SER A 261 -37.47 27.07 -4.11
N GLU A 262 -36.37 27.49 -3.48
CA GLU A 262 -36.27 28.79 -2.80
C GLU A 262 -34.81 29.25 -2.68
N LYS A 263 -34.59 30.56 -2.85
CA LYS A 263 -33.29 31.23 -3.06
C LYS A 263 -32.83 31.96 -1.78
N LEU A 264 -31.49 31.99 -1.61
CA LEU A 264 -30.61 32.84 -0.76
C LEU A 264 -30.30 32.36 0.68
N PRO A 265 -29.11 32.71 1.26
CA PRO A 265 -28.00 33.52 0.73
C PRO A 265 -26.64 32.80 0.65
N GLU A 266 -25.75 33.36 -0.17
CA GLU A 266 -24.31 33.06 -0.22
C GLU A 266 -23.68 33.19 1.18
N LYS A 267 -23.33 32.05 1.76
CA LYS A 267 -22.27 31.95 2.75
C LYS A 267 -21.34 30.83 2.29
N SER A 268 -20.08 31.20 2.18
CA SER A 268 -18.92 30.34 1.89
C SER A 268 -19.10 28.94 2.47
N SER A 269 -19.39 27.97 1.61
CA SER A 269 -19.21 26.55 1.90
C SER A 269 -17.74 26.22 1.63
N ASP A 270 -16.88 26.34 2.64
CA ASP A 270 -16.53 25.24 3.54
C ASP A 270 -15.87 24.08 2.78
N GLU A 271 -14.55 24.21 2.64
CA GLU A 271 -13.55 23.23 3.07
C GLU A 271 -14.08 21.85 3.51
N PHE A 272 -14.55 21.04 2.55
CA PHE A 272 -14.57 19.59 2.71
C PHE A 272 -13.35 18.99 2.02
N HIS A 273 -12.32 18.78 2.84
CA HIS A 273 -11.14 17.93 2.66
C HIS A 273 -10.99 17.17 1.32
N ASN A 274 -10.26 17.77 0.37
CA ASN A 274 -9.62 17.05 -0.72
C ASN A 274 -8.38 16.31 -0.15
N THR A 275 -8.58 15.21 0.57
CA THR A 275 -7.51 14.50 1.31
C THR A 275 -6.71 13.62 0.37
N THR A 276 -5.63 14.13 -0.23
CA THR A 276 -4.73 13.28 -1.02
C THR A 276 -4.26 12.08 -0.18
N LEU A 277 -4.39 10.86 -0.74
CA LEU A 277 -3.85 9.65 -0.10
C LEU A 277 -2.33 9.74 -0.20
N ARG A 278 -1.61 9.66 0.92
CA ARG A 278 -0.15 9.84 0.92
C ARG A 278 0.57 8.59 1.36
N LEU A 279 1.48 8.13 0.52
CA LEU A 279 2.36 7.00 0.78
C LEU A 279 3.73 7.47 1.27
N TRP A 280 4.14 7.03 2.45
CA TRP A 280 5.42 7.43 3.08
C TRP A 280 5.87 6.41 4.13
N GLY A 281 7.10 6.53 4.61
CA GLY A 281 7.66 5.67 5.65
C GLY A 281 7.90 4.23 5.18
N LEU A 282 7.72 3.26 6.08
CA LEU A 282 7.97 1.84 5.79
C LEU A 282 7.14 1.31 4.62
N THR A 283 5.90 1.77 4.48
CA THR A 283 5.04 1.38 3.34
C THR A 283 5.64 1.85 2.02
N LEU A 284 6.17 3.08 1.96
CA LEU A 284 6.86 3.58 0.77
C LEU A 284 8.16 2.83 0.51
N GLN A 285 8.92 2.49 1.55
CA GLN A 285 10.13 1.67 1.43
C GLN A 285 9.82 0.31 0.82
N MET A 286 8.86 -0.45 1.37
CA MET A 286 8.45 -1.75 0.84
C MET A 286 7.88 -1.64 -0.58
N THR A 287 7.17 -0.55 -0.90
CA THR A 287 6.73 -0.27 -2.28
C THR A 287 7.92 -0.03 -3.20
N SER A 288 8.94 0.72 -2.75
CA SER A 288 10.20 0.92 -3.46
C SER A 288 10.93 -0.39 -3.71
N ASP A 289 11.04 -1.25 -2.68
CA ASP A 289 11.66 -2.58 -2.76
C ASP A 289 10.94 -3.47 -3.80
N LEU A 290 9.59 -3.49 -3.80
CA LEU A 290 8.81 -4.19 -4.82
C LEU A 290 9.08 -3.64 -6.23
N MET A 291 9.17 -2.31 -6.36
CA MET A 291 9.43 -1.67 -7.65
C MET A 291 10.85 -1.96 -8.15
N ASP A 292 11.83 -2.10 -7.26
CA ASP A 292 13.19 -2.54 -7.62
C ASP A 292 13.18 -3.97 -8.17
N MET A 293 12.33 -4.86 -7.65
CA MET A 293 12.16 -6.23 -8.18
C MET A 293 11.63 -6.24 -9.62
N MET A 294 10.99 -5.17 -10.10
CA MET A 294 10.44 -5.05 -11.47
C MET A 294 11.51 -4.77 -12.55
N TYR A 295 12.77 -4.66 -12.15
CA TYR A 295 13.92 -4.51 -13.03
C TYR A 295 14.64 -5.84 -13.17
N ARG A 296 15.24 -6.06 -14.34
CA ARG A 296 16.10 -7.23 -14.53
C ARG A 296 17.39 -7.07 -13.71
N LEU A 297 18.03 -8.18 -13.36
CA LEU A 297 19.29 -8.14 -12.60
C LEU A 297 20.43 -7.38 -13.30
N ASP A 298 20.34 -7.23 -14.63
CA ASP A 298 21.27 -6.47 -15.47
C ASP A 298 20.78 -5.05 -15.81
N GLU A 299 19.59 -4.64 -15.35
CA GLU A 299 19.01 -3.31 -15.57
C GLU A 299 19.17 -2.47 -14.30
N GLU A 300 19.78 -1.29 -14.40
CA GLU A 300 19.81 -0.35 -13.27
C GLU A 300 18.43 0.32 -13.11
N PRO A 301 17.78 0.21 -11.94
CA PRO A 301 16.56 0.94 -11.68
C PRO A 301 16.85 2.45 -11.65
N PRO A 302 15.88 3.31 -12.01
CA PRO A 302 15.95 4.74 -11.75
C PRO A 302 16.03 4.95 -10.23
N ARG A 303 16.33 6.19 -9.82
CA ARG A 303 16.42 6.56 -8.40
C ARG A 303 15.26 5.97 -7.58
N ARG A 304 15.59 5.23 -6.51
CA ARG A 304 14.61 4.59 -5.63
C ARG A 304 13.56 5.58 -5.13
N LEU A 305 12.32 5.11 -4.98
CA LEU A 305 11.18 5.94 -4.58
C LEU A 305 11.35 6.51 -3.15
N ASP A 306 12.06 5.79 -2.30
CA ASP A 306 12.35 6.13 -0.91
C ASP A 306 13.72 6.81 -0.71
N ALA A 307 14.48 7.09 -1.78
CA ALA A 307 15.85 7.60 -1.71
C ALA A 307 15.99 9.00 -1.04
N SER A 308 14.89 9.70 -0.82
CA SER A 308 14.89 11.03 -0.21
C SER A 308 14.92 10.91 1.32
N ARG A 309 16.05 11.32 1.91
CA ARG A 309 16.22 11.32 3.37
C ARG A 309 15.21 12.26 4.05
N PRO A 310 14.77 11.93 5.28
CA PRO A 310 14.03 12.87 6.10
C PRO A 310 14.84 14.14 6.33
N LYS A 311 14.17 15.29 6.26
CA LYS A 311 14.77 16.62 6.46
C LYS A 311 14.24 17.26 7.74
N PHE A 312 15.01 18.14 8.38
CA PHE A 312 14.54 18.91 9.56
C PHE A 312 14.46 20.39 9.23
N ASP A 313 13.46 21.09 9.77
CA ASP A 313 13.23 22.54 9.55
C ASP A 313 14.49 23.40 9.74
N TYR A 314 15.30 23.11 10.76
CA TYR A 314 16.40 24.00 11.17
C TYR A 314 17.80 23.49 10.82
N TRP A 315 17.94 22.21 10.47
CA TRP A 315 19.24 21.57 10.32
C TRP A 315 19.74 21.56 8.87
N ASP A 316 18.83 21.51 7.90
CA ASP A 316 19.20 21.46 6.48
C ASP A 316 19.45 22.85 5.86
N ASP A 317 18.75 23.90 6.32
CA ASP A 317 18.95 25.26 5.79
C ASP A 317 20.29 25.90 6.20
N LYS A 318 20.98 25.35 7.22
CA LYS A 318 22.25 25.90 7.73
C LYS A 318 23.50 25.12 7.36
N MET A 319 23.38 23.93 6.77
CA MET A 319 24.56 23.14 6.36
C MET A 319 25.03 23.44 4.93
N GLY A 320 24.21 24.09 4.10
CA GLY A 320 24.61 24.56 2.76
C GLY A 320 25.63 25.71 2.77
N GLU A 321 25.82 26.39 3.91
CA GLU A 321 26.77 27.51 4.05
C GLU A 321 28.06 27.15 4.80
N TRP A 322 28.18 25.93 5.36
CA TRP A 322 29.33 25.52 6.18
C TRP A 322 30.25 24.50 5.49
N LEU A 323 29.99 24.14 4.23
CA LEU A 323 30.78 23.17 3.44
C LEU A 323 31.31 23.75 2.11
N GLU A 324 31.43 25.07 1.98
CA GLU A 324 32.31 25.75 1.02
C GLU A 324 33.43 26.51 1.76
#